data_AF-A0A6P1YNS7-F1
#
_entry.id   AF-A0A6P1YNS7-F1
#
_cell.length_a   1.000
_cell.length_b   1.000
_cell.length_c   1.000
_cell.angle_alpha   90.00
_cell.angle_beta   90.00
_cell.angle_gamma   90.00
#
_symmetry.space_group_name_H-M   'P 1'
#
loop_
_entity.id
_entity.type
_entity.pdbx_description
1 polymer ?
#
loop_
_entity_poly.entity_id
_entity_poly.type
_entity_poly.pdbx_seq_one_letter_code
_entity_poly.pdbx_strand_id
1 'polypeptide(L)'
;MPETEDDWLDPDIQALELGQGEKAGLQIYRNYTRSFESHAILKFRESVARDQIDLSDLEKLVRLLGVEDLRFLPVVTCAYGDDLLKNAFKKTLPKGIPGGTAAMLSGYGPLSDLSKRIRLAYAFDVLSADLMESLDRVRSARNRISHDWDLTQFQDFHLDGRVPELFPIEDELKIRAVDFPELASMLDSASAFRVRLIWLSGRLKYESEAYHLAKNARLSPARALYADGGTAWLVKVAAVCMAETRAIIRRSETKVGA
;
A
#
# COMPACT_ATOMS: atom_id res chain seq x y z
N MET A 1 29.85 37.69 6.86
CA MET A 1 30.65 36.57 6.32
C MET A 1 30.13 36.33 4.92
N PRO A 2 30.98 36.34 3.88
CA PRO A 2 30.50 36.13 2.52
C PRO A 2 30.09 34.66 2.40
N GLU A 3 28.85 34.41 1.97
CA GLU A 3 28.41 33.12 1.47
C GLU A 3 29.39 32.73 0.35
N THR A 4 30.22 31.72 0.61
CA THR A 4 31.10 31.17 -0.42
C THR A 4 30.22 30.54 -1.50
N GLU A 5 30.53 30.79 -2.78
CA GLU A 5 29.84 30.25 -3.98
C GLU A 5 29.63 28.71 -3.97
N ASP A 6 30.25 28.01 -3.01
CA ASP A 6 30.12 26.57 -2.76
C ASP A 6 28.78 26.12 -2.15
N ASP A 7 27.97 27.01 -1.58
CA ASP A 7 26.69 26.61 -0.93
C ASP A 7 25.55 26.31 -1.93
N TRP A 8 25.76 26.53 -3.22
CA TRP A 8 24.74 26.31 -4.26
C TRP A 8 24.80 24.92 -4.90
N LEU A 9 25.92 24.19 -4.74
CA LEU A 9 26.08 22.84 -5.28
C LEU A 9 25.69 21.80 -4.23
N ASP A 10 24.91 20.79 -4.64
CA ASP A 10 24.63 19.64 -3.78
C ASP A 10 25.95 18.92 -3.46
N PRO A 11 26.15 18.39 -2.22
CA PRO A 11 27.44 17.86 -1.77
C PRO A 11 27.99 16.73 -2.64
N ASP A 12 27.11 15.95 -3.26
CA ASP A 12 27.49 14.86 -4.17
C ASP A 12 28.03 15.38 -5.50
N ILE A 13 27.52 16.50 -6.02
CA ILE A 13 28.04 17.15 -7.23
C ILE A 13 29.35 17.87 -6.92
N GLN A 14 29.46 18.48 -5.74
CA GLN A 14 30.68 19.13 -5.28
C GLN A 14 31.84 18.14 -5.18
N ALA A 15 31.58 16.91 -4.74
CA ALA A 15 32.57 15.83 -4.61
C ALA A 15 33.09 15.25 -5.94
N LEU A 16 32.47 15.56 -7.09
CA LEU A 16 32.92 15.06 -8.38
C LEU A 16 34.21 15.74 -8.84
N GLU A 17 35.10 14.99 -9.49
CA GLU A 17 36.33 15.50 -10.14
C GLU A 17 36.01 16.14 -11.51
N LEU A 18 35.15 17.17 -11.50
CA LEU A 18 34.71 17.91 -12.69
C LEU A 18 35.08 19.40 -12.60
N GLY A 19 35.11 20.09 -13.74
CA GLY A 19 35.29 21.53 -13.77
C GLY A 19 34.07 22.27 -13.17
N GLN A 20 34.28 23.48 -12.65
CA GLN A 20 33.21 24.25 -11.98
C GLN A 20 32.00 24.52 -12.90
N GLY A 21 32.23 24.78 -14.19
CA GLY A 21 31.16 24.96 -15.16
C GLY A 21 30.33 23.69 -15.41
N GLU A 22 30.96 22.52 -15.35
CA GLU A 22 30.27 21.23 -15.49
C GLU A 22 29.44 20.91 -14.25
N LYS A 23 29.99 21.17 -13.05
CA LYS A 23 29.26 21.05 -11.78
C LYS A 23 28.02 21.95 -11.76
N ALA A 24 28.19 23.22 -12.14
CA ALA A 24 27.09 24.17 -12.26
C ALA A 24 26.04 23.70 -13.27
N GLY A 25 26.46 23.19 -14.43
CA GLY A 25 25.57 22.62 -15.44
C GLY A 25 24.76 21.43 -14.91
N LEU A 26 25.40 20.51 -14.18
CA LEU A 26 24.75 19.36 -13.56
C LEU A 26 23.75 19.78 -12.47
N GLN A 27 24.10 20.75 -11.62
CA GLN A 27 23.20 21.29 -10.60
C GLN A 27 21.97 21.94 -11.26
N ILE A 28 22.15 22.74 -12.30
CA ILE A 28 21.06 23.37 -13.06
C ILE A 28 20.15 22.30 -13.67
N TYR A 29 20.73 21.32 -14.38
CA TYR A 29 19.97 20.22 -14.98
C TYR A 29 19.16 19.44 -13.94
N ARG A 30 19.76 19.13 -12.79
CA ARG A 30 19.11 18.45 -11.66
C ARG A 30 17.97 19.28 -11.09
N ASN A 31 18.20 20.56 -10.85
CA ASN A 31 17.18 21.49 -10.34
C ASN A 31 15.99 21.60 -11.30
N TYR A 32 16.24 21.75 -12.61
CA TYR A 32 15.18 21.74 -13.61
C TYR A 32 14.44 20.41 -13.65
N THR A 33 15.15 19.29 -13.68
CA THR A 33 14.54 17.95 -13.71
C THR A 33 13.64 17.74 -12.50
N ARG A 34 14.10 18.12 -11.30
CA ARG A 34 13.29 18.09 -10.07
C ARG A 34 12.07 18.98 -10.17
N SER A 35 12.22 20.21 -10.67
CA SER A 35 11.11 21.16 -10.81
C SER A 35 10.04 20.66 -11.80
N PHE A 36 10.45 20.14 -12.96
CA PHE A 36 9.55 19.56 -13.94
C PHE A 36 8.82 18.33 -13.40
N GLU A 37 9.53 17.46 -12.68
CA GLU A 37 8.94 16.28 -12.05
C GLU A 37 7.92 16.68 -10.98
N SER A 38 8.26 17.62 -10.09
CA SER A 38 7.34 18.14 -9.08
C SER A 38 6.09 18.75 -9.71
N HIS A 39 6.24 19.52 -10.79
CA HIS A 39 5.11 20.07 -11.53
C HIS A 39 4.25 18.99 -12.19
N ALA A 40 4.87 17.96 -12.76
CA ALA A 40 4.16 16.84 -13.36
C ALA A 40 3.39 16.02 -12.32
N ILE A 41 3.98 15.80 -11.12
CA ILE A 41 3.31 15.18 -9.98
C ILE A 41 2.11 16.01 -9.53
N LEU A 42 2.25 17.33 -9.42
CA LEU A 42 1.16 18.23 -9.02
C LEU A 42 0.00 18.14 -10.02
N LYS A 43 0.27 18.25 -11.31
CA LYS A 43 -0.76 18.09 -12.36
C LYS A 43 -1.41 16.71 -12.35
N PHE A 44 -0.63 15.66 -12.10
CA PHE A 44 -1.16 14.31 -11.95
C PHE A 44 -2.14 14.22 -10.77
N ARG A 45 -1.79 14.79 -9.62
CA ARG A 45 -2.66 14.81 -8.43
C ARG A 45 -3.94 15.59 -8.65
N GLU A 46 -3.86 16.74 -9.30
CA GLU A 46 -5.04 17.53 -9.71
C GLU A 46 -5.94 16.75 -10.68
N SER A 47 -5.36 15.94 -11.57
CA SER A 47 -6.13 15.05 -12.43
C SER A 47 -6.86 13.98 -11.63
N VAL A 48 -6.16 13.26 -10.75
CA VAL A 48 -6.75 12.21 -9.92
C VAL A 48 -7.81 12.77 -8.97
N ALA A 49 -7.62 13.99 -8.45
CA ALA A 49 -8.57 14.63 -7.55
C ALA A 49 -9.92 14.99 -8.20
N ARG A 50 -9.97 15.17 -9.53
CA ARG A 50 -11.21 15.41 -10.27
C ARG A 50 -12.09 14.18 -10.36
N ASP A 51 -11.48 13.00 -10.33
CA ASP A 51 -12.17 11.72 -10.40
C ASP A 51 -12.58 11.24 -9.00
N GLN A 52 -13.64 10.42 -8.95
CA GLN A 52 -14.07 9.78 -7.71
C GLN A 52 -13.55 8.35 -7.64
N ILE A 53 -12.97 8.00 -6.49
CA ILE A 53 -12.67 6.62 -6.13
C ILE A 53 -13.90 5.99 -5.47
N ASP A 54 -14.37 4.87 -6.00
CA ASP A 54 -15.40 4.06 -5.35
C ASP A 54 -14.79 3.27 -4.19
N LEU A 55 -15.28 3.50 -2.97
CA LEU A 55 -14.81 2.87 -1.73
C LEU A 55 -15.84 1.91 -1.12
N SER A 56 -16.97 1.68 -1.79
CA SER A 56 -18.09 0.90 -1.22
C SER A 56 -17.69 -0.50 -0.76
N ASP A 57 -16.91 -1.22 -1.56
CA ASP A 57 -16.45 -2.57 -1.19
C ASP A 57 -15.34 -2.55 -0.14
N LEU A 58 -14.50 -1.50 -0.12
CA LEU A 58 -13.51 -1.30 0.95
C LEU A 58 -14.23 -1.08 2.28
N GLU A 59 -15.25 -0.22 2.31
CA GLU A 59 -16.04 0.08 3.51
C GLU A 59 -16.72 -1.18 4.08
N LYS A 60 -17.29 -2.03 3.22
CA LYS A 60 -17.86 -3.31 3.64
C LYS A 60 -16.78 -4.23 4.22
N LEU A 61 -15.64 -4.34 3.54
CA LEU A 61 -14.55 -5.21 3.97
C LEU A 61 -13.97 -4.77 5.31
N VAL A 62 -13.64 -3.49 5.50
CA VAL A 62 -13.00 -3.05 6.76
C VAL A 62 -13.92 -3.28 7.95
N ARG A 63 -15.24 -3.04 7.79
CA ARG A 63 -16.23 -3.35 8.82
C ARG A 63 -16.24 -4.84 9.15
N LEU A 64 -16.22 -5.70 8.13
CA LEU A 64 -16.13 -7.15 8.32
C LEU A 64 -14.84 -7.53 9.06
N LEU A 65 -13.70 -6.95 8.67
CA LEU A 65 -12.42 -7.19 9.33
C LEU A 65 -12.39 -6.75 10.80
N GLY A 66 -13.23 -5.79 11.19
CA GLY A 66 -13.33 -5.33 12.56
C GLY A 66 -14.11 -6.26 13.50
N VAL A 67 -15.03 -7.08 12.97
CA VAL A 67 -15.97 -7.88 13.78
C VAL A 67 -15.81 -9.39 13.62
N GLU A 68 -15.33 -9.85 12.48
CA GLU A 68 -15.32 -11.28 12.13
C GLU A 68 -14.27 -12.06 12.94
N ASP A 69 -14.40 -13.38 13.03
CA ASP A 69 -13.39 -14.24 13.67
C ASP A 69 -12.02 -14.12 12.97
N LEU A 70 -10.93 -14.11 13.76
CA LEU A 70 -9.56 -13.93 13.27
C LEU A 70 -9.20 -14.91 12.15
N ARG A 71 -9.74 -16.13 12.18
CA ARG A 71 -9.46 -17.20 11.21
C ARG A 71 -10.00 -16.88 9.81
N PHE A 72 -11.07 -16.09 9.72
CA PHE A 72 -11.64 -15.71 8.43
C PHE A 72 -10.94 -14.50 7.81
N LEU A 73 -10.27 -13.66 8.61
CA LEU A 73 -9.68 -12.41 8.13
C LEU A 73 -8.70 -12.63 6.95
N PRO A 74 -7.74 -13.59 7.01
CA PRO A 74 -6.87 -13.85 5.87
C PRO A 74 -7.62 -14.29 4.62
N VAL A 75 -8.72 -15.05 4.79
CA VAL A 75 -9.55 -15.54 3.68
C VAL A 75 -10.22 -14.38 2.95
N VAL A 76 -10.93 -13.51 3.69
CA VAL A 76 -11.64 -12.37 3.10
C VAL A 76 -10.68 -11.31 2.55
N THR A 77 -9.55 -11.03 3.22
CA THR A 77 -8.53 -10.12 2.69
C THR A 77 -7.92 -10.66 1.40
N CYS A 78 -7.63 -11.97 1.33
CA CYS A 78 -7.10 -12.58 0.10
C CYS A 78 -8.12 -12.54 -1.03
N ALA A 79 -9.40 -12.81 -0.77
CA ALA A 79 -10.46 -12.76 -1.78
C ALA A 79 -10.58 -11.34 -2.36
N TYR A 80 -10.63 -10.33 -1.49
CA TYR A 80 -10.66 -8.94 -1.91
C TYR A 80 -9.41 -8.52 -2.69
N GLY A 81 -8.22 -8.85 -2.17
CA GLY A 81 -6.96 -8.57 -2.85
C GLY A 81 -6.85 -9.24 -4.23
N ASP A 82 -7.44 -10.44 -4.37
CA ASP A 82 -7.47 -11.16 -5.65
C ASP A 82 -8.27 -10.41 -6.72
N ASP A 83 -9.43 -9.89 -6.36
CA ASP A 83 -10.29 -9.13 -7.28
C ASP A 83 -9.67 -7.77 -7.64
N LEU A 84 -9.04 -7.10 -6.67
CA LEU A 84 -8.27 -5.88 -6.93
C LEU A 84 -7.09 -6.15 -7.87
N LEU A 85 -6.34 -7.23 -7.67
CA LEU A 85 -5.23 -7.60 -8.55
C LEU A 85 -5.71 -7.92 -9.96
N LYS A 86 -6.80 -8.68 -10.13
CA LYS A 86 -7.40 -8.91 -11.45
C LYS A 86 -7.71 -7.60 -12.15
N ASN A 87 -8.30 -6.65 -11.44
CA ASN A 87 -8.64 -5.35 -12.00
C ASN A 87 -7.39 -4.50 -12.31
N ALA A 88 -6.37 -4.53 -11.46
CA ALA A 88 -5.08 -3.88 -11.73
C ALA A 88 -4.43 -4.46 -13.00
N PHE A 89 -4.37 -5.78 -13.15
CA PHE A 89 -3.84 -6.42 -14.37
C PHE A 89 -4.63 -6.04 -15.62
N LYS A 90 -5.96 -5.93 -15.55
CA LYS A 90 -6.77 -5.47 -16.70
C LYS A 90 -6.41 -4.06 -17.15
N LYS A 91 -6.00 -3.18 -16.23
CA LYS A 91 -5.62 -1.80 -16.52
C LYS A 91 -4.17 -1.67 -17.01
N THR A 92 -3.30 -2.58 -16.58
CA THR A 92 -1.87 -2.55 -16.89
C THR A 92 -1.49 -3.36 -18.14
N LEU A 93 -2.16 -4.48 -18.40
CA LEU A 93 -1.82 -5.36 -19.52
C LEU A 93 -2.18 -4.74 -20.88
N PRO A 94 -1.30 -4.87 -21.90
CA PRO A 94 -1.62 -4.45 -23.26
C PRO A 94 -2.88 -5.12 -23.81
N LYS A 95 -3.68 -4.38 -24.58
CA LYS A 95 -4.90 -4.91 -25.21
C LYS A 95 -4.64 -5.95 -26.31
N GLY A 96 -3.44 -5.95 -26.90
CA GLY A 96 -3.06 -6.80 -28.04
C GLY A 96 -2.44 -8.16 -27.69
N ILE A 97 -2.56 -8.64 -26.45
CA ILE A 97 -2.02 -9.95 -26.06
C ILE A 97 -2.75 -11.06 -26.84
N PRO A 98 -2.05 -12.02 -27.47
CA PRO A 98 -2.68 -13.17 -28.10
C PRO A 98 -3.62 -13.91 -27.13
N GLY A 99 -4.87 -14.15 -27.53
CA GLY A 99 -5.92 -14.73 -26.67
C GLY A 99 -6.61 -13.72 -25.73
N GLY A 100 -6.09 -12.50 -25.61
CA GLY A 100 -6.70 -11.41 -24.85
C GLY A 100 -6.45 -11.48 -23.34
N THR A 101 -6.66 -10.34 -22.67
CA THR A 101 -6.50 -10.20 -21.22
C THR A 101 -7.46 -11.09 -20.43
N ALA A 102 -8.66 -11.34 -20.97
CA ALA A 102 -9.66 -12.22 -20.36
C ALA A 102 -9.19 -13.67 -20.29
N ALA A 103 -8.55 -14.20 -21.35
CA ALA A 103 -8.02 -15.56 -21.34
C ALA A 103 -6.87 -15.71 -20.33
N MET A 104 -6.01 -14.69 -20.21
CA MET A 104 -4.92 -14.67 -19.24
C MET A 104 -5.42 -14.80 -17.79
N LEU A 105 -6.52 -14.10 -17.47
CA LEU A 105 -7.14 -14.06 -16.15
C LEU A 105 -8.19 -15.14 -15.91
N SER A 106 -8.47 -15.97 -16.91
CA SER A 106 -9.44 -17.06 -16.81
C SER A 106 -8.99 -18.13 -15.79
N GLY A 107 -9.90 -19.03 -15.38
CA GLY A 107 -9.60 -20.09 -14.41
C GLY A 107 -8.48 -21.06 -14.83
N TYR A 108 -8.22 -21.18 -16.14
CA TYR A 108 -7.12 -21.99 -16.68
C TYR A 108 -5.97 -21.15 -17.24
N GLY A 109 -6.06 -19.82 -17.12
CA GLY A 109 -5.05 -18.90 -17.59
C GLY A 109 -3.79 -18.87 -16.72
N PRO A 110 -2.69 -18.31 -17.21
CA PRO A 110 -1.45 -18.14 -16.45
C PRO A 110 -1.61 -17.21 -15.23
N LEU A 111 -2.64 -16.37 -15.20
CA LEU A 111 -3.01 -15.51 -14.07
C LEU A 111 -4.28 -16.02 -13.38
N SER A 112 -4.47 -17.34 -13.29
CA SER A 112 -5.68 -17.94 -12.70
C SER A 112 -5.74 -17.89 -11.17
N ASP A 113 -4.59 -18.07 -10.50
CA ASP A 113 -4.51 -18.11 -9.04
C ASP A 113 -3.83 -16.86 -8.43
N LEU A 114 -4.21 -16.57 -7.18
CA LEU A 114 -3.70 -15.44 -6.43
C LEU A 114 -2.18 -15.47 -6.25
N SER A 115 -1.56 -16.65 -6.08
CA SER A 115 -0.12 -16.74 -5.86
C SER A 115 0.66 -16.31 -7.10
N LYS A 116 0.24 -16.76 -8.29
CA LYS A 116 0.80 -16.32 -9.57
C LYS A 116 0.58 -14.83 -9.78
N ARG A 117 -0.62 -14.31 -9.48
CA ARG A 117 -0.92 -12.87 -9.58
C ARG A 117 -0.01 -12.03 -8.69
N ILE A 118 0.21 -12.42 -7.42
CA ILE A 118 1.13 -11.71 -6.51
C ILE A 118 2.55 -11.72 -7.06
N ARG A 119 3.07 -12.88 -7.46
CA ARG A 119 4.44 -13.01 -7.99
C ARG A 119 4.67 -12.17 -9.24
N LEU A 120 3.68 -12.15 -10.14
CA LEU A 120 3.78 -11.38 -11.38
C LEU A 120 3.57 -9.89 -11.13
N ALA A 121 2.71 -9.52 -10.20
CA ALA A 121 2.52 -8.12 -9.82
C ALA A 121 3.80 -7.54 -9.19
N TYR A 122 4.50 -8.34 -8.37
CA TYR A 122 5.82 -8.02 -7.84
C TYR A 122 6.86 -7.89 -8.96
N ALA A 123 6.98 -8.91 -9.81
CA ALA A 123 8.03 -8.95 -10.84
C ALA A 123 7.89 -7.86 -11.91
N PHE A 124 6.65 -7.48 -12.25
CA PHE A 124 6.36 -6.50 -13.31
C PHE A 124 5.98 -5.11 -12.80
N ASP A 125 6.17 -4.84 -11.50
CA ASP A 125 5.89 -3.54 -10.90
C ASP A 125 4.46 -3.06 -11.23
N VAL A 126 3.49 -3.96 -11.02
CA VAL A 126 2.06 -3.65 -11.21
C VAL A 126 1.51 -2.89 -10.01
N LEU A 127 2.03 -3.22 -8.82
CA LEU A 127 1.82 -2.55 -7.54
C LEU A 127 3.15 -2.59 -6.77
N SER A 128 3.24 -1.85 -5.67
CA SER A 128 4.46 -1.78 -4.87
C SER A 128 4.91 -3.17 -4.37
N ALA A 129 6.22 -3.41 -4.41
CA ALA A 129 6.83 -4.69 -4.04
C ALA A 129 6.49 -5.11 -2.60
N ASP A 130 6.60 -4.19 -1.65
CA ASP A 130 6.32 -4.42 -0.23
C ASP A 130 4.84 -4.73 0.05
N LEU A 131 3.94 -4.19 -0.78
CA LEU A 131 2.52 -4.50 -0.74
C LEU A 131 2.24 -5.95 -1.16
N MET A 132 2.94 -6.42 -2.20
CA MET A 132 2.85 -7.80 -2.68
C MET A 132 3.45 -8.79 -1.69
N GLU A 133 4.57 -8.44 -1.05
CA GLU A 133 5.14 -9.23 0.04
C GLU A 133 4.17 -9.37 1.20
N SER A 134 3.54 -8.26 1.62
CA SER A 134 2.53 -8.26 2.68
C SER A 134 1.32 -9.13 2.32
N LEU A 135 0.81 -9.03 1.09
CA LEU A 135 -0.29 -9.88 0.63
C LEU A 135 0.10 -11.37 0.55
N ASP A 136 1.34 -11.70 0.19
CA ASP A 136 1.83 -13.09 0.21
C ASP A 136 1.91 -13.67 1.63
N ARG A 137 2.25 -12.84 2.64
CA ARG A 137 2.22 -13.24 4.06
C ARG A 137 0.79 -13.59 4.48
N VAL A 138 -0.20 -12.77 4.13
CA VAL A 138 -1.62 -13.05 4.41
C VAL A 138 -2.11 -14.30 3.67
N ARG A 139 -1.72 -14.47 2.40
CA ARG A 139 -2.02 -15.68 1.62
C ARG A 139 -1.44 -16.93 2.27
N SER A 140 -0.23 -16.84 2.84
CA SER A 140 0.40 -17.95 3.55
C SER A 140 -0.35 -18.32 4.81
N ALA A 141 -0.83 -17.33 5.58
CA ALA A 141 -1.69 -17.55 6.74
C ALA A 141 -3.01 -18.23 6.35
N ARG A 142 -3.68 -17.74 5.30
CA ARG A 142 -4.90 -18.37 4.74
C ARG A 142 -4.65 -19.84 4.37
N ASN A 143 -3.53 -20.13 3.70
CA ASN A 143 -3.21 -21.50 3.29
C ASN A 143 -2.98 -22.42 4.49
N ARG A 144 -2.29 -21.95 5.54
CA ARG A 144 -2.13 -22.70 6.80
C ARG A 144 -3.49 -23.04 7.41
N ILE A 145 -4.39 -22.06 7.49
CA ILE A 145 -5.76 -22.23 7.99
C ILE A 145 -6.57 -23.24 7.16
N SER A 146 -6.38 -23.23 5.84
CA SER A 146 -7.15 -24.08 4.92
C SER A 146 -6.65 -25.52 4.84
N HIS A 147 -5.40 -25.79 5.24
CA HIS A 147 -4.73 -27.09 5.07
C HIS A 147 -4.62 -27.89 6.37
N ASP A 148 -5.03 -27.34 7.49
CA ASP A 148 -4.96 -27.99 8.79
C ASP A 148 -6.36 -27.98 9.45
N TRP A 149 -6.75 -29.13 9.97
CA TRP A 149 -8.08 -29.41 10.53
C TRP A 149 -8.13 -29.17 12.04
N ASP A 150 -6.97 -29.08 12.70
CA ASP A 150 -6.87 -28.91 14.15
C ASP A 150 -7.10 -27.44 14.54
N LEU A 151 -8.34 -27.16 14.97
CA LEU A 151 -8.76 -25.81 15.34
C LEU A 151 -8.00 -25.23 16.55
N THR A 152 -7.33 -26.05 17.35
CA THR A 152 -6.58 -25.59 18.53
C THR A 152 -5.28 -24.87 18.16
N GLN A 153 -4.69 -25.20 17.00
CA GLN A 153 -3.45 -24.59 16.51
C GLN A 153 -3.65 -23.18 15.91
N PHE A 154 -4.90 -22.73 15.77
CA PHE A 154 -5.23 -21.44 15.15
C PHE A 154 -5.66 -20.35 16.13
N GLN A 155 -5.66 -20.59 17.44
CA GLN A 155 -5.98 -19.52 18.39
C GLN A 155 -4.94 -18.39 18.34
N ASP A 156 -3.68 -18.73 18.05
CA ASP A 156 -2.53 -17.81 18.07
C ASP A 156 -1.82 -17.70 16.72
N PHE A 157 -2.46 -18.05 15.60
CA PHE A 157 -1.78 -18.04 14.29
C PHE A 157 -1.26 -16.64 13.89
N HIS A 158 -1.89 -15.58 14.40
CA HIS A 158 -1.49 -14.20 14.18
C HIS A 158 -0.22 -13.81 14.95
N LEU A 159 0.21 -14.64 15.92
CA LEU A 159 1.44 -14.50 16.68
C LEU A 159 2.63 -15.27 16.07
N ASP A 160 2.38 -16.14 15.10
CA ASP A 160 3.38 -17.07 14.57
C ASP A 160 3.51 -16.99 13.03
N GLY A 161 4.62 -17.52 12.51
CA GLY A 161 4.94 -17.55 11.09
C GLY A 161 5.22 -16.16 10.53
N ARG A 162 4.64 -15.86 9.36
CA ARG A 162 4.94 -14.63 8.61
C ARG A 162 3.96 -13.48 8.87
N VAL A 163 2.92 -13.70 9.69
CA VAL A 163 1.91 -12.67 10.00
C VAL A 163 2.47 -11.54 10.88
N PRO A 164 3.29 -11.81 11.92
CA PRO A 164 3.90 -10.76 12.73
C PRO A 164 4.80 -9.81 11.93
N GLU A 165 5.37 -10.26 10.82
CA GLU A 165 6.21 -9.47 9.90
C GLU A 165 5.44 -8.49 9.00
N LEU A 166 4.10 -8.48 9.06
CA LEU A 166 3.32 -7.44 8.38
C LEU A 166 3.74 -6.07 8.91
N PHE A 167 3.74 -5.07 8.02
CA PHE A 167 4.12 -3.71 8.37
C PHE A 167 3.33 -3.24 9.61
N PRO A 168 4.01 -2.87 10.71
CA PRO A 168 3.37 -2.53 11.98
C PRO A 168 2.83 -1.10 11.92
N ILE A 169 1.77 -0.90 11.13
CA ILE A 169 1.14 0.41 10.92
C ILE A 169 0.69 1.04 12.23
N GLU A 170 0.35 0.23 13.23
CA GLU A 170 0.03 0.68 14.56
C GLU A 170 1.17 1.47 15.22
N ASP A 171 2.43 1.17 14.93
CA ASP A 171 3.57 1.91 15.48
C ASP A 171 3.72 3.28 14.82
N GLU A 172 3.49 3.37 13.50
CA GLU A 172 3.41 4.65 12.79
C GLU A 172 2.25 5.51 13.28
N LEU A 173 1.09 4.88 13.54
CA LEU A 173 -0.08 5.56 14.07
C LEU A 173 0.20 6.10 15.49
N LYS A 174 0.94 5.38 16.34
CA LYS A 174 1.35 5.88 17.67
C LYS A 174 2.22 7.14 17.56
N ILE A 175 3.18 7.16 16.63
CA ILE A 175 4.12 8.28 16.48
C ILE A 175 3.42 9.54 15.93
N ARG A 176 2.51 9.36 14.96
CA ARG A 176 1.85 10.47 14.27
C ARG A 176 0.55 10.94 14.94
N ALA A 177 0.04 10.18 15.90
CA ALA A 177 -1.17 10.52 16.62
C ALA A 177 -0.94 11.64 17.65
N VAL A 178 -0.94 12.88 17.18
CA VAL A 178 -1.22 14.04 18.04
C VAL A 178 -2.65 13.93 18.65
N ASP A 179 -3.53 13.16 18.01
CA ASP A 179 -4.94 12.97 18.40
C ASP A 179 -5.26 11.66 19.15
N PHE A 180 -4.29 10.77 19.41
CA PHE A 180 -4.54 9.46 20.07
C PHE A 180 -3.46 9.05 21.09
N PRO A 181 -3.39 9.70 22.27
CA PRO A 181 -2.51 9.25 23.35
C PRO A 181 -2.81 7.81 23.83
N GLU A 182 -4.00 7.29 23.55
CA GLU A 182 -4.50 5.96 23.94
C GLU A 182 -4.02 4.83 22.99
N LEU A 183 -3.50 5.15 21.80
CA LEU A 183 -3.12 4.14 20.79
C LEU A 183 -1.89 3.32 21.21
N ALA A 184 -1.05 3.89 22.08
CA ALA A 184 0.19 3.28 22.54
C ALA A 184 -0.01 2.15 23.57
N SER A 185 -1.13 2.14 24.29
CA SER A 185 -1.34 1.26 25.45
C SER A 185 -2.44 0.19 25.28
N MET A 186 -3.17 0.13 24.16
CA MET A 186 -4.48 -0.55 24.14
C MET A 186 -4.73 -1.64 23.09
N LEU A 187 -3.86 -1.84 22.10
CA LEU A 187 -4.07 -2.89 21.09
C LEU A 187 -3.46 -4.21 21.54
N ASP A 188 -4.30 -5.19 21.85
CA ASP A 188 -3.88 -6.58 21.92
C ASP A 188 -3.42 -7.08 20.53
N SER A 189 -2.74 -8.23 20.50
CA SER A 189 -2.20 -8.80 19.26
C SER A 189 -3.26 -9.05 18.19
N ALA A 190 -4.47 -9.44 18.61
CA ALA A 190 -5.62 -9.64 17.74
C ALA A 190 -6.08 -8.34 17.09
N SER A 191 -6.20 -7.26 17.87
CA SER A 191 -6.60 -5.94 17.38
C SER A 191 -5.52 -5.34 16.47
N ALA A 192 -4.24 -5.50 16.82
CA ALA A 192 -3.12 -5.11 15.97
C ALA A 192 -3.18 -5.82 14.60
N PHE A 193 -3.44 -7.14 14.59
CA PHE A 193 -3.59 -7.88 13.34
C PHE A 193 -4.75 -7.36 12.48
N ARG A 194 -5.92 -7.07 13.07
CA ARG A 194 -7.06 -6.45 12.35
C ARG A 194 -6.68 -5.11 11.73
N VAL A 195 -6.02 -4.24 12.50
CA VAL A 195 -5.57 -2.92 12.04
C VAL A 195 -4.62 -3.08 10.85
N ARG A 196 -3.63 -3.97 10.94
CA ARG A 196 -2.70 -4.25 9.82
C ARG A 196 -3.44 -4.68 8.55
N LEU A 197 -4.45 -5.57 8.66
CA LEU A 197 -5.23 -6.02 7.51
C LEU A 197 -6.14 -4.92 6.91
N ILE A 198 -6.70 -4.04 7.75
CA ILE A 198 -7.48 -2.88 7.31
C ILE A 198 -6.60 -1.96 6.45
N TRP A 199 -5.42 -1.60 6.95
CA TRP A 199 -4.51 -0.71 6.23
C TRP A 199 -3.91 -1.35 4.99
N LEU A 200 -3.59 -2.65 5.04
CA LEU A 200 -3.20 -3.43 3.87
C LEU A 200 -4.29 -3.38 2.78
N SER A 201 -5.54 -3.61 3.16
CA SER A 201 -6.69 -3.62 2.23
C SER A 201 -6.96 -2.23 1.65
N GLY A 202 -6.83 -1.18 2.46
CA GLY A 202 -6.90 0.20 2.00
C GLY A 202 -5.82 0.53 0.98
N ARG A 203 -4.56 0.16 1.27
CA ARG A 203 -3.44 0.38 0.35
C ARG A 203 -3.58 -0.42 -0.95
N LEU A 204 -4.04 -1.67 -0.88
CA LEU A 204 -4.38 -2.47 -2.06
C LEU A 204 -5.41 -1.77 -2.93
N LYS A 205 -6.50 -1.26 -2.33
CA LYS A 205 -7.52 -0.51 -3.07
C LYS A 205 -6.91 0.72 -3.73
N TYR A 206 -6.17 1.52 -2.97
CA TYR A 206 -5.58 2.76 -3.47
C TYR A 206 -4.63 2.50 -4.65
N GLU A 207 -3.66 1.60 -4.50
CA GLU A 207 -2.69 1.34 -5.56
C GLU A 207 -3.33 0.63 -6.77
N SER A 208 -4.30 -0.27 -6.58
CA SER A 208 -5.00 -0.92 -7.70
C SER A 208 -5.74 0.03 -8.62
N GLU A 209 -6.09 1.22 -8.12
CA GLU A 209 -6.72 2.30 -8.88
C GLU A 209 -5.68 3.30 -9.42
N ALA A 210 -4.70 3.71 -8.62
CA ALA A 210 -3.83 4.84 -8.96
C ALA A 210 -2.45 4.48 -9.52
N TYR A 211 -1.92 3.29 -9.23
CA TYR A 211 -0.52 2.93 -9.55
C TYR A 211 -0.27 2.94 -11.06
N HIS A 212 -1.14 2.29 -11.83
CA HIS A 212 -1.05 2.27 -13.29
C HIS A 212 -1.18 3.67 -13.91
N LEU A 213 -1.95 4.59 -13.30
CA LEU A 213 -2.08 5.97 -13.78
C LEU A 213 -0.75 6.71 -13.64
N ALA A 214 -0.06 6.56 -12.51
CA ALA A 214 1.26 7.15 -12.30
C ALA A 214 2.29 6.59 -13.30
N LYS A 215 2.27 5.27 -13.54
CA LYS A 215 3.15 4.62 -14.53
C LYS A 215 2.86 5.11 -15.96
N ASN A 216 1.59 5.24 -16.33
CA ASN A 216 1.18 5.76 -17.64
C ASN A 216 1.60 7.23 -17.83
N ALA A 217 1.61 8.01 -16.76
CA ALA A 217 2.14 9.38 -16.74
C ALA A 217 3.68 9.44 -16.71
N ARG A 218 4.38 8.29 -16.74
CA ARG A 218 5.84 8.15 -16.62
C ARG A 218 6.40 8.76 -15.33
N LEU A 219 5.62 8.72 -14.25
CA LEU A 219 6.02 9.17 -12.93
C LEU A 219 6.42 7.98 -12.05
N SER A 220 7.31 8.23 -11.09
CA SER A 220 7.56 7.28 -10.00
C SER A 220 6.30 7.15 -9.14
N PRO A 221 5.67 5.96 -9.03
CA PRO A 221 4.46 5.79 -8.23
C PRO A 221 4.67 6.15 -6.75
N ALA A 222 5.80 5.76 -6.17
CA ALA A 222 6.13 6.09 -4.79
C ALA A 222 6.06 7.61 -4.51
N ARG A 223 6.63 8.42 -5.40
CA ARG A 223 6.59 9.88 -5.27
C ARG A 223 5.22 10.45 -5.64
N ALA A 224 4.67 10.04 -6.77
CA ALA A 224 3.40 10.58 -7.27
C ALA A 224 2.24 10.34 -6.29
N LEU A 225 2.20 9.15 -5.68
CA LEU A 225 1.10 8.72 -4.82
C LEU A 225 1.26 9.11 -3.34
N TYR A 226 2.48 9.23 -2.82
CA TYR A 226 2.72 9.36 -1.37
C TYR A 226 3.50 10.61 -0.92
N ALA A 227 4.33 11.23 -1.76
CA ALA A 227 5.11 12.41 -1.35
C ALA A 227 4.20 13.59 -0.94
N ASP A 228 4.63 14.49 -0.07
CA ASP A 228 3.93 15.75 0.23
C ASP A 228 2.42 15.57 0.55
N GLY A 229 2.08 14.55 1.34
CA GLY A 229 0.69 14.26 1.75
C GLY A 229 -0.13 13.40 0.77
N GLY A 230 0.44 13.03 -0.39
CA GLY A 230 -0.17 12.12 -1.35
C GLY A 230 -1.32 12.72 -2.17
N THR A 231 -2.24 11.86 -2.63
CA THR A 231 -3.41 12.28 -3.44
C THR A 231 -4.67 12.47 -2.59
N ALA A 232 -5.68 13.18 -3.12
CA ALA A 232 -6.99 13.27 -2.48
C ALA A 232 -7.65 11.89 -2.27
N TRP A 233 -7.36 10.91 -3.13
CA TRP A 233 -7.83 9.53 -2.96
C TRP A 233 -7.17 8.85 -1.76
N LEU A 234 -5.88 9.08 -1.52
CA LEU A 234 -5.19 8.56 -0.34
C LEU A 234 -5.88 9.03 0.94
N VAL A 235 -6.25 10.33 1.02
CA VAL A 235 -6.96 10.90 2.17
C VAL A 235 -8.31 10.21 2.38
N LYS A 236 -9.08 9.98 1.31
CA LYS A 236 -10.39 9.29 1.40
C LYS A 236 -10.24 7.84 1.85
N VAL A 237 -9.28 7.11 1.29
CA VAL A 237 -8.97 5.72 1.70
C VAL A 237 -8.53 5.67 3.17
N ALA A 238 -7.63 6.57 3.57
CA ALA A 238 -7.15 6.67 4.94
C ALA A 238 -8.29 7.00 5.91
N ALA A 239 -9.25 7.85 5.52
CA ALA A 239 -10.42 8.15 6.34
C ALA A 239 -11.28 6.91 6.62
N VAL A 240 -11.50 6.05 5.62
CA VAL A 240 -12.22 4.77 5.78
C VAL A 240 -11.47 3.84 6.73
N CYS A 241 -10.16 3.66 6.53
CA CYS A 241 -9.32 2.81 7.39
C CYS A 241 -9.28 3.34 8.83
N MET A 242 -9.16 4.65 9.02
CA MET A 242 -9.14 5.30 10.32
C MET A 242 -10.47 5.14 11.06
N ALA A 243 -11.61 5.25 10.36
CA ALA A 243 -12.92 5.10 10.97
C ALA A 243 -13.08 3.73 11.65
N GLU A 244 -12.70 2.64 10.97
CA GLU A 244 -12.79 1.30 11.57
C GLU A 244 -11.68 1.04 12.60
N THR A 245 -10.46 1.56 12.38
CA THR A 245 -9.38 1.49 13.38
C THR A 245 -9.83 2.07 14.72
N ARG A 246 -10.51 3.22 14.71
CA ARG A 246 -11.12 3.83 15.91
C ARG A 246 -12.19 2.95 16.53
N ALA A 247 -13.01 2.28 15.72
CA ALA A 247 -14.05 1.39 16.21
C ALA A 247 -13.45 0.16 16.92
N ILE A 248 -12.35 -0.40 16.41
CA ILE A 248 -11.62 -1.50 17.05
C ILE A 248 -11.08 -1.06 18.41
N ILE A 249 -10.39 0.09 18.48
CA ILE A 249 -9.81 0.61 19.73
C ILE A 249 -10.89 0.73 20.82
N ARG A 250 -12.04 1.35 20.51
CA ARG A 250 -13.16 1.49 21.45
C ARG A 250 -13.73 0.15 21.93
N ARG A 251 -13.76 -0.87 21.06
CA ARG A 251 -14.21 -2.22 21.44
C ARG A 251 -13.21 -2.90 22.38
N SER A 252 -11.92 -2.66 22.18
CA SER A 252 -10.86 -3.21 23.03
C SER A 252 -10.84 -2.56 24.42
N GLU A 253 -11.14 -1.26 24.53
CA GLU A 253 -11.37 -0.58 25.82
C GLU A 253 -12.47 -1.24 26.67
N THR A 254 -13.58 -1.58 26.02
CA THR A 254 -14.75 -2.17 26.71
C THR A 254 -14.44 -3.56 27.28
N LYS A 255 -13.49 -4.29 26.70
CA LYS A 255 -13.07 -5.62 27.18
C LYS A 255 -12.10 -5.58 28.36
N VAL A 256 -11.37 -4.48 28.55
CA VAL A 256 -10.37 -4.34 29.64
C VAL A 256 -11.03 -3.82 30.93
N GLY A 257 -12.19 -3.18 30.82
CA GLY A 257 -12.95 -2.65 31.97
C GLY A 257 -14.04 -3.57 32.54
N ALA A 258 -14.19 -4.80 32.02
CA ALA A 258 -15.14 -5.82 32.46
C ALA A 258 -14.42 -7.02 33.08
#